data_AF-A0AAT9HK17-F1
#
_entry.id   AF-A0AAT9HK17-F1
#
_cell.length_a   1.000
_cell.length_b   1.000
_cell.length_c   1.000
_cell.angle_alpha   90.00
_cell.angle_beta   90.00
_cell.angle_gamma   90.00
#
_symmetry.space_group_name_H-M   'P 1'
#
loop_
_entity.id
_entity.type
_entity.pdbx_description
1 polymer ?
#
loop_
_entity_poly.entity_id
_entity_poly.type
_entity_poly.pdbx_seq_one_letter_code
_entity_poly.pdbx_strand_id
1 'polypeptide(L)'
;MEGLGPDALNARPGPDANSVTWLVWHLTRVQDDHVGDAFGLGQVWLSQGWQKRLGLGLPRADTGYGHTSAKVAGVRVGSGDLLTGYHDAVHERTMEALRALTARDLERVVDERWDPPVTLGVRLVSVLSDDLQHVGQAAYARGSFRAPRRSPAGRRRGGVPRARRTAGRRSSRRSP
;
A
#
# COMPACT_ATOMS: atom_id res chain seq x y z
N MET A 1 5.82 -0.56 1.89
CA MET A 1 5.55 0.57 2.82
C MET A 1 6.76 1.45 3.08
N GLU A 2 7.97 0.94 2.86
CA GLU A 2 9.21 1.70 2.92
C GLU A 2 9.18 3.04 2.16
N GLY A 3 9.76 4.05 2.81
CA GLY A 3 9.98 5.38 2.23
C GLY A 3 8.74 6.28 2.17
N LEU A 4 7.62 5.89 2.80
CA LEU A 4 6.47 6.77 3.01
C LEU A 4 6.39 7.19 4.49
N GLY A 5 6.35 8.49 4.74
CA GLY A 5 5.99 9.01 6.06
C GLY A 5 4.49 8.85 6.35
N PRO A 6 4.06 9.02 7.61
CA PRO A 6 2.66 8.84 8.03
C PRO A 6 1.67 9.69 7.23
N ASP A 7 2.04 10.92 6.87
CA ASP A 7 1.17 11.79 6.07
C ASP A 7 0.88 11.19 4.69
N ALA A 8 1.89 10.64 4.02
CA ALA A 8 1.72 10.01 2.71
C ALA A 8 0.99 8.66 2.81
N LEU A 9 1.18 7.91 3.90
CA LEU A 9 0.44 6.68 4.17
C LEU A 9 -1.07 6.94 4.38
N ASN A 10 -1.40 8.03 5.05
CA ASN A 10 -2.77 8.40 5.40
C ASN A 10 -3.45 9.30 4.36
N ALA A 11 -2.71 9.79 3.36
CA ALA A 11 -3.24 10.63 2.29
C ALA A 11 -4.17 9.83 1.36
N ARG A 12 -5.19 10.52 0.83
CA ARG A 12 -6.21 9.96 -0.07
C ARG A 12 -6.08 10.61 -1.44
N PRO A 13 -5.91 9.85 -2.54
CA PRO A 13 -5.70 10.44 -3.89
C PRO A 13 -6.86 11.31 -4.37
N GLY A 14 -8.05 11.10 -3.81
CA GLY A 14 -9.23 11.92 -3.99
C GLY A 14 -10.13 11.83 -2.75
N PRO A 15 -11.18 12.67 -2.66
CA PRO A 15 -12.04 12.77 -1.48
C PRO A 15 -12.80 11.48 -1.16
N ASP A 16 -12.97 10.58 -2.13
CA ASP A 16 -13.63 9.28 -1.97
C ASP A 16 -12.70 8.08 -2.17
N ALA A 17 -11.41 8.32 -2.44
CA ALA A 17 -10.43 7.26 -2.64
C ALA A 17 -9.96 6.67 -1.30
N ASN A 18 -9.54 5.42 -1.30
CA ASN A 18 -8.92 4.81 -0.12
C ASN A 18 -7.45 5.29 0.03
N SER A 19 -7.00 5.44 1.28
CA SER A 19 -5.58 5.70 1.57
C SER A 19 -4.78 4.40 1.50
N VAL A 20 -3.45 4.50 1.39
CA VAL A 20 -2.56 3.33 1.48
C VAL A 20 -2.75 2.61 2.82
N THR A 21 -2.91 3.38 3.90
CA THR A 21 -3.17 2.84 5.25
C THR A 21 -4.44 2.01 5.29
N TRP A 22 -5.55 2.54 4.77
CA TRP A 22 -6.82 1.81 4.77
C TRP A 22 -6.72 0.54 3.93
N LEU A 23 -6.10 0.61 2.74
CA LEU A 23 -5.99 -0.53 1.83
C LEU A 23 -5.18 -1.68 2.43
N VAL A 24 -4.02 -1.38 3.02
CA VAL A 24 -3.15 -2.41 3.63
C VAL A 24 -3.77 -2.98 4.91
N TRP A 25 -4.42 -2.13 5.72
CA TRP A 25 -5.15 -2.61 6.88
C TRP A 25 -6.34 -3.49 6.48
N HIS A 26 -7.13 -3.08 5.50
CA HIS A 26 -8.32 -3.78 5.03
C HIS A 26 -7.99 -5.17 4.49
N LEU A 27 -7.05 -5.29 3.55
CA LEU A 27 -6.66 -6.59 2.99
C LEU A 27 -6.17 -7.53 4.10
N THR A 28 -5.35 -7.01 5.02
CA THR A 28 -4.83 -7.79 6.14
C THR A 28 -5.94 -8.23 7.09
N ARG A 29 -6.94 -7.37 7.35
CA ARG A 29 -8.12 -7.71 8.15
C ARG A 29 -8.98 -8.78 7.48
N VAL A 30 -9.20 -8.67 6.16
CA VAL A 30 -9.97 -9.66 5.38
C VAL A 30 -9.27 -11.02 5.45
N GLN A 31 -7.96 -11.07 5.19
CA GLN A 31 -7.18 -12.29 5.30
C GLN A 31 -7.26 -12.91 6.71
N ASP A 32 -7.01 -12.12 7.76
CA ASP A 32 -7.05 -12.60 9.17
C ASP A 32 -8.43 -13.13 9.57
N ASP A 33 -9.50 -12.39 9.23
CA ASP A 33 -10.88 -12.76 9.52
C ASP A 33 -11.29 -14.04 8.80
N HIS A 34 -11.05 -14.11 7.48
CA HIS A 34 -11.55 -15.18 6.63
C HIS A 34 -10.73 -16.47 6.76
N VAL A 35 -9.41 -16.37 6.93
CA VAL A 35 -8.56 -17.52 7.24
C VAL A 35 -8.81 -17.99 8.67
N GLY A 36 -8.99 -17.08 9.63
CA GLY A 36 -9.38 -17.44 10.98
C GLY A 36 -10.64 -18.32 11.00
N ASP A 37 -11.71 -17.81 10.40
CA ASP A 37 -12.99 -18.51 10.28
C ASP A 37 -12.88 -19.88 9.58
N ALA A 38 -12.25 -19.93 8.40
CA ALA A 38 -12.19 -21.15 7.58
C ALA A 38 -11.41 -22.32 8.23
N PHE A 39 -10.53 -22.01 9.17
CA PHE A 39 -9.72 -22.99 9.92
C PHE A 39 -10.13 -23.12 11.38
N GLY A 40 -11.17 -22.41 11.84
CA GLY A 40 -11.60 -22.42 13.24
C GLY A 40 -10.58 -21.80 14.20
N LEU A 41 -9.79 -20.84 13.71
CA LEU A 41 -8.74 -20.14 14.45
C LEU A 41 -9.21 -18.76 14.90
N GLY A 42 -8.73 -18.31 16.06
CA GLY A 42 -8.92 -16.93 16.49
C GLY A 42 -8.12 -15.95 15.63
N GLN A 43 -8.72 -14.78 15.34
CA GLN A 43 -8.07 -13.70 14.60
C GLN A 43 -6.85 -13.15 15.35
N VAL A 44 -5.73 -12.99 14.66
CA VAL A 44 -4.50 -12.37 15.15
C VAL A 44 -4.77 -10.94 15.65
N TRP A 45 -5.69 -10.24 14.97
CA TRP A 45 -6.20 -8.92 15.33
C TRP A 45 -6.54 -8.78 16.82
N LEU A 46 -7.26 -9.77 17.36
CA LEU A 46 -7.70 -9.79 18.74
C LEU A 46 -6.73 -10.57 19.64
N SER A 47 -6.33 -11.76 19.22
CA SER A 47 -5.54 -12.69 20.04
C SER A 47 -4.13 -12.19 20.33
N GLN A 48 -3.52 -11.43 19.42
CA GLN A 48 -2.19 -10.84 19.62
C GLN A 48 -2.24 -9.33 19.94
N GLY A 49 -3.43 -8.77 20.13
CA GLY A 49 -3.62 -7.39 20.59
C GLY A 49 -3.38 -6.31 19.53
N TRP A 50 -3.32 -6.65 18.25
CA TRP A 50 -3.15 -5.67 17.16
C TRP A 50 -4.27 -4.63 17.12
N GLN A 51 -5.50 -5.00 17.51
CA GLN A 51 -6.61 -4.06 17.67
C GLN A 51 -6.27 -2.87 18.58
N LYS A 52 -5.59 -3.15 19.69
CA LYS A 52 -5.17 -2.12 20.65
C LYS A 52 -3.96 -1.34 20.14
N ARG A 53 -3.00 -2.02 19.50
CA ARG A 53 -1.79 -1.41 18.95
C ARG A 53 -2.09 -0.42 17.82
N LEU A 54 -3.03 -0.75 16.93
CA LEU A 54 -3.44 0.14 15.83
C LEU A 54 -4.42 1.22 16.32
N GLY A 55 -5.24 0.95 17.34
CA GLY A 55 -6.00 2.00 18.04
C GLY A 55 -7.01 2.75 17.18
N LEU A 56 -7.58 2.13 16.14
CA LEU A 56 -8.39 2.81 15.11
C LEU A 56 -9.77 3.30 15.55
N GLY A 57 -10.19 3.00 16.79
CA GLY A 57 -11.53 3.38 17.29
C GLY A 57 -12.70 2.71 16.57
N LEU A 58 -12.44 1.64 15.79
CA LEU A 58 -13.45 0.86 15.09
C LEU A 58 -14.01 -0.27 15.97
N PRO A 59 -15.21 -0.81 15.64
CA PRO A 59 -15.71 -2.04 16.23
C PRO A 59 -14.67 -3.17 16.21
N ARG A 60 -14.74 -4.05 17.22
CA ARG A 60 -13.69 -5.07 17.45
C ARG A 60 -13.46 -6.00 16.26
N ALA A 61 -14.52 -6.36 15.54
CA ALA A 61 -14.47 -7.26 14.39
C ALA A 61 -14.48 -6.53 13.04
N ASP A 62 -14.36 -5.19 13.02
CA ASP A 62 -14.44 -4.42 11.79
C ASP A 62 -13.33 -4.84 10.80
N THR A 63 -13.71 -5.08 9.56
CA THR A 63 -12.80 -5.43 8.46
C THR A 63 -12.61 -4.28 7.48
N GLY A 64 -13.44 -3.23 7.55
CA GLY A 64 -13.50 -2.17 6.54
C GLY A 64 -14.63 -2.35 5.52
N TYR A 65 -15.22 -3.54 5.43
CA TYR A 65 -16.29 -3.80 4.47
C TYR A 65 -17.50 -2.86 4.70
N GLY A 66 -17.95 -2.19 3.64
CA GLY A 66 -19.04 -1.22 3.72
C GLY A 66 -18.68 0.10 4.41
N HIS A 67 -17.39 0.41 4.60
CA HIS A 67 -16.97 1.72 5.11
C HIS A 67 -17.44 2.87 4.21
N THR A 68 -17.97 3.92 4.83
CA THR A 68 -18.20 5.21 4.16
C THR A 68 -16.89 5.96 3.99
N SER A 69 -16.85 6.95 3.10
CA SER A 69 -15.68 7.85 2.91
C SER A 69 -15.19 8.46 4.25
N ALA A 70 -16.10 8.81 5.16
CA ALA A 70 -15.76 9.30 6.50
C ALA A 70 -15.09 8.23 7.38
N LYS A 71 -15.57 6.99 7.35
CA LYS A 71 -14.93 5.87 8.08
C LYS A 71 -13.56 5.53 7.49
N VAL A 72 -13.42 5.55 6.16
CA VAL A 72 -12.12 5.39 5.47
C VAL A 72 -11.13 6.45 5.96
N ALA A 73 -11.55 7.72 6.02
CA ALA A 73 -10.71 8.83 6.49
C ALA A 73 -10.27 8.69 7.96
N GLY A 74 -11.03 7.97 8.78
CA GLY A 74 -10.71 7.68 10.17
C GLY A 74 -9.63 6.59 10.37
N VAL A 75 -9.37 5.76 9.36
CA VAL A 75 -8.33 4.72 9.45
C VAL A 75 -6.96 5.34 9.17
N ARG A 76 -6.24 5.64 10.25
CA ARG A 76 -4.95 6.31 10.20
C ARG A 76 -3.95 5.64 11.13
N VAL A 77 -2.68 5.58 10.73
CA VAL A 77 -1.59 5.05 11.54
C VAL A 77 -0.43 6.04 11.65
N GLY A 78 0.30 5.97 12.77
CA GLY A 78 1.49 6.79 13.01
C GLY A 78 2.78 6.23 12.41
N SER A 79 2.80 4.97 11.97
CA SER A 79 3.95 4.35 11.30
C SER A 79 3.48 3.25 10.35
N GLY A 80 4.20 3.06 9.24
CA GLY A 80 4.06 1.90 8.37
C GLY A 80 4.39 0.58 9.08
N ASP A 81 5.20 0.62 10.14
CA ASP A 81 5.60 -0.58 10.89
C ASP A 81 4.41 -1.27 11.58
N LEU A 82 3.38 -0.50 11.96
CA LEU A 82 2.15 -1.06 12.51
C LEU A 82 1.39 -1.89 11.49
N LEU A 83 1.42 -1.46 10.23
CA LEU A 83 0.76 -2.16 9.13
C LEU A 83 1.58 -3.39 8.70
N THR A 84 2.91 -3.27 8.55
CA THR A 84 3.76 -4.42 8.16
C THR A 84 3.76 -5.45 9.28
N GLY A 85 3.94 -5.02 10.53
CA GLY A 85 3.96 -5.95 11.65
C GLY A 85 2.64 -6.72 11.81
N TYR A 86 1.50 -6.07 11.59
CA TYR A 86 0.21 -6.78 11.60
C TYR A 86 0.10 -7.75 10.41
N HIS A 87 0.48 -7.30 9.21
CA HIS A 87 0.47 -8.15 8.02
C HIS A 87 1.38 -9.38 8.18
N ASP A 88 2.59 -9.21 8.70
CA ASP A 88 3.55 -10.28 8.95
C ASP A 88 2.97 -11.32 9.93
N ALA A 89 2.34 -10.87 11.02
CA ALA A 89 1.71 -11.76 11.98
C ALA A 89 0.53 -12.56 11.39
N VAL A 90 -0.26 -11.95 10.50
CA VAL A 90 -1.35 -12.64 9.78
C VAL A 90 -0.80 -13.59 8.73
N HIS A 91 0.27 -13.20 8.04
CA HIS A 91 0.97 -14.03 7.07
C HIS A 91 1.54 -15.28 7.75
N GLU A 92 2.25 -15.14 8.87
CA GLU A 92 2.79 -16.26 9.65
C GLU A 92 1.67 -17.24 10.04
N ARG A 93 0.57 -16.74 10.63
CA ARG A 93 -0.59 -17.56 10.98
C ARG A 93 -1.21 -18.25 9.78
N THR A 94 -1.32 -17.56 8.65
CA THR A 94 -1.86 -18.13 7.41
C THR A 94 -0.96 -19.26 6.93
N MET A 95 0.36 -19.04 6.89
CA MET A 95 1.32 -20.07 6.48
C MET A 95 1.29 -21.29 7.40
N GLU A 96 1.14 -21.10 8.72
CA GLU A 96 0.94 -22.19 9.67
C GLU A 96 -0.32 -23.02 9.34
N ALA A 97 -1.44 -22.36 9.06
CA ALA A 97 -2.69 -23.02 8.71
C ALA A 97 -2.60 -23.80 7.38
N LEU A 98 -1.89 -23.25 6.39
CA LEU A 98 -1.77 -23.86 5.06
C LEU A 98 -0.81 -25.08 5.02
N ARG A 99 0.17 -25.18 5.93
CA ARG A 99 1.24 -26.20 5.89
C ARG A 99 0.76 -27.64 5.84
N ALA A 100 -0.37 -27.95 6.49
CA ALA A 100 -0.88 -29.31 6.62
C ALA A 100 -1.99 -29.65 5.62
N LEU A 101 -2.34 -28.72 4.71
CA LEU A 101 -3.44 -28.92 3.78
C LEU A 101 -3.13 -29.98 2.73
N THR A 102 -4.11 -30.82 2.48
CA THR A 102 -4.19 -31.72 1.34
C THR A 102 -5.17 -31.18 0.30
N ALA A 103 -5.12 -31.73 -0.92
CA ALA A 103 -6.08 -31.38 -1.96
C ALA A 103 -7.54 -31.66 -1.55
N ARG A 104 -7.78 -32.73 -0.78
CA ARG A 104 -9.12 -33.10 -0.28
C ARG A 104 -9.68 -32.05 0.69
N ASP A 105 -8.82 -31.41 1.49
CA ASP A 105 -9.27 -30.39 2.44
C ASP A 105 -9.87 -29.17 1.74
N LEU A 106 -9.47 -28.90 0.50
CA LEU A 106 -9.99 -27.77 -0.29
C LEU A 106 -11.47 -27.94 -0.67
N GLU A 107 -11.99 -29.17 -0.66
CA GLU A 107 -13.39 -29.47 -0.97
C GLU A 107 -14.32 -29.30 0.24
N ARG A 108 -13.76 -29.19 1.45
CA ARG A 108 -14.54 -28.99 2.68
C ARG A 108 -15.36 -27.71 2.60
N VAL A 109 -16.66 -27.81 2.85
CA VAL A 109 -17.56 -26.63 2.96
C VAL A 109 -17.19 -25.84 4.23
N VAL A 110 -17.01 -24.53 4.06
CA VAL A 110 -16.70 -23.58 5.14
C VAL A 110 -17.79 -22.52 5.31
N ASP A 111 -18.69 -22.35 4.34
CA ASP A 111 -19.84 -21.46 4.46
C ASP A 111 -21.05 -21.99 3.69
N GLU A 112 -22.09 -22.41 4.42
CA GLU A 112 -23.34 -22.92 3.86
C GLU A 112 -24.35 -21.82 3.48
N ARG A 113 -24.04 -20.54 3.74
CA ARG A 113 -24.95 -19.41 3.48
C ARG A 113 -24.98 -18.96 2.02
N TRP A 114 -24.25 -19.64 1.14
CA TRP A 114 -24.13 -19.33 -0.29
C TRP A 114 -24.65 -20.50 -1.13
N ASP A 115 -25.05 -20.20 -2.38
CA ASP A 115 -25.45 -21.20 -3.37
C ASP A 115 -24.64 -21.04 -4.68
N PRO A 116 -23.73 -21.98 -5.02
CA PRO A 116 -23.37 -23.15 -4.21
C PRO A 116 -22.62 -22.78 -2.92
N PRO A 117 -22.61 -23.67 -1.89
CA PRO A 117 -21.86 -23.46 -0.66
C PRO A 117 -20.37 -23.20 -0.93
N VAL A 118 -19.76 -22.33 -0.13
CA VAL A 118 -18.34 -21.98 -0.28
C VAL A 118 -17.48 -23.09 0.31
N THR A 119 -16.60 -23.66 -0.52
CA THR A 119 -15.56 -24.59 -0.07
C THR A 119 -14.33 -23.84 0.42
N LEU A 120 -13.46 -24.53 1.17
CA LEU A 120 -12.19 -23.97 1.62
C LEU A 120 -11.34 -23.46 0.46
N GLY A 121 -11.27 -24.22 -0.64
CA GLY A 121 -10.55 -23.81 -1.84
C GLY A 121 -11.10 -22.50 -2.42
N VAL A 122 -12.43 -22.37 -2.53
CA VAL A 122 -13.06 -21.12 -2.99
C VAL A 122 -12.72 -19.98 -2.04
N ARG A 123 -12.85 -20.18 -0.72
CA ARG A 123 -12.52 -19.16 0.29
C ARG A 123 -11.08 -18.68 0.18
N LEU A 124 -10.11 -19.59 0.04
CA LEU A 124 -8.69 -19.25 -0.09
C LEU A 124 -8.41 -18.45 -1.38
N VAL A 125 -9.02 -18.84 -2.50
CA VAL A 125 -8.91 -18.09 -3.76
C VAL A 125 -9.55 -16.71 -3.65
N SER A 126 -10.71 -16.60 -2.98
CA SER A 126 -11.37 -15.31 -2.75
C SER A 126 -10.50 -14.36 -1.93
N VAL A 127 -9.89 -14.84 -0.83
CA VAL A 127 -8.96 -14.04 -0.02
C VAL A 127 -7.75 -13.60 -0.83
N LEU A 128 -7.11 -14.51 -1.56
CA LEU A 128 -5.97 -14.18 -2.42
C LEU A 128 -6.33 -13.12 -3.48
N SER A 129 -7.52 -13.22 -4.07
CA SER A 129 -8.01 -12.25 -5.06
C SER A 129 -8.22 -10.87 -4.43
N ASP A 130 -8.81 -10.80 -3.23
CA ASP A 130 -9.01 -9.57 -2.46
C ASP A 130 -7.67 -8.88 -2.14
N ASP A 131 -6.71 -9.65 -1.62
CA ASP A 131 -5.36 -9.18 -1.30
C ASP A 131 -4.66 -8.61 -2.54
N LEU A 132 -4.70 -9.32 -3.67
CA LEU A 132 -4.08 -8.88 -4.92
C LEU A 132 -4.73 -7.61 -5.49
N GLN A 133 -6.05 -7.48 -5.39
CA GLN A 133 -6.76 -6.28 -5.83
C GLN A 133 -6.36 -5.06 -4.97
N HIS A 134 -6.36 -5.21 -3.65
CA HIS A 134 -6.10 -4.10 -2.74
C HIS A 134 -4.62 -3.74 -2.63
N VAL A 135 -3.69 -4.69 -2.75
CA VAL A 135 -2.26 -4.35 -2.86
C VAL A 135 -1.95 -3.62 -4.17
N GLY A 136 -2.64 -3.96 -5.26
CA GLY A 136 -2.56 -3.22 -6.52
C GLY A 136 -3.05 -1.78 -6.38
N GLN A 137 -4.20 -1.57 -5.73
CA GLN A 137 -4.71 -0.23 -5.40
C GLN A 137 -3.75 0.54 -4.50
N ALA A 138 -3.15 -0.10 -3.49
CA ALA A 138 -2.20 0.53 -2.58
C ALA A 138 -0.92 0.96 -3.31
N ALA A 139 -0.43 0.13 -4.24
CA ALA A 139 0.72 0.45 -5.09
C ALA A 139 0.43 1.66 -5.99
N TYR A 140 -0.78 1.73 -6.57
CA TYR A 140 -1.22 2.87 -7.38
C TYR A 140 -1.32 4.16 -6.55
N ALA A 141 -2.03 4.12 -5.42
CA ALA A 141 -2.20 5.27 -4.51
C ALA A 141 -0.85 5.78 -3.99
N ARG A 142 0.08 4.86 -3.64
CA ARG A 142 1.46 5.20 -3.28
C ARG A 142 2.17 5.96 -4.40
N GLY A 143 1.95 5.61 -5.65
CA GLY A 143 2.52 6.29 -6.81
C GLY A 143 2.13 7.76 -6.88
N SER A 144 0.89 8.10 -6.50
CA SER A 144 0.36 9.48 -6.50
C SER A 144 1.03 10.42 -5.49
N PHE A 145 1.58 9.87 -4.40
CA PHE A 145 2.21 10.66 -3.32
C PHE A 145 3.73 10.64 -3.35
N ARG A 146 4.32 9.89 -4.28
CA ARG A 146 5.77 9.87 -4.44
C ARG A 146 6.18 11.09 -5.24
N ALA A 147 6.90 12.02 -4.63
CA ALA A 147 7.47 13.16 -5.35
C ALA A 147 8.26 12.67 -6.57
N PRO A 148 8.18 13.34 -7.73
CA PRO A 148 9.01 12.98 -8.88
C PRO A 148 10.47 12.95 -8.43
N ARG A 149 11.18 11.84 -8.71
CA ARG A 149 12.63 11.82 -8.57
C ARG A 149 13.14 12.99 -9.40
N ARG A 150 13.67 14.03 -8.75
CA ARG A 150 14.39 15.08 -9.47
C ARG A 150 15.53 14.38 -10.21
N SER A 151 15.44 14.29 -11.53
CA SER A 151 16.58 13.97 -12.37
C SER A 151 17.70 14.96 -12.00
N PRO A 152 18.98 14.54 -11.90
CA PRO A 152 20.06 15.49 -11.73
C PRO A 152 19.97 16.45 -12.92
N ALA A 153 19.69 17.72 -12.62
CA ALA A 153 19.57 18.75 -13.63
C ALA A 153 20.83 18.74 -14.50
N GLY A 154 20.61 18.80 -15.81
CA GLY A 154 21.65 18.65 -16.82
C GLY A 154 22.89 19.47 -16.52
N ARG A 155 24.06 18.84 -16.70
CA ARG A 155 25.31 19.56 -16.94
C ARG A 155 25.03 20.55 -18.07
N ARG A 156 25.00 21.84 -17.74
CA ARG A 156 25.00 22.93 -18.70
C ARG A 156 26.13 22.65 -19.69
N ARG A 157 25.79 22.57 -20.98
CA ARG A 157 26.77 22.52 -22.07
C ARG A 157 27.70 23.72 -21.90
N GLY A 158 28.99 23.45 -21.76
CA GLY A 158 30.03 24.48 -21.74
C GLY A 158 29.91 25.34 -22.99
N GLY A 159 29.71 26.63 -22.78
CA GLY A 159 29.75 27.61 -23.86
C GLY A 159 31.15 27.66 -24.46
N VAL A 160 31.24 27.58 -25.78
CA VAL A 160 32.46 27.82 -26.53
C VAL A 160 32.80 29.32 -26.41
N PRO A 161 34.02 29.72 -26.01
CA PRO A 161 34.39 31.12 -25.96
C PRO A 161 34.56 31.67 -27.39
N ARG A 162 33.86 32.76 -27.71
CA ARG A 162 34.08 33.54 -28.94
C ARG A 162 35.47 34.20 -28.88
N ALA A 163 36.32 33.90 -29.86
CA ALA A 163 37.63 34.52 -30.03
C ALA A 163 37.50 36.04 -30.29
N ARG A 164 38.25 36.85 -29.54
CA ARG A 164 38.42 38.30 -29.77
C ARG A 164 39.30 38.51 -31.01
N ARG A 165 38.78 39.17 -32.04
CA ARG A 165 39.59 39.72 -33.13
C ARG A 165 40.37 40.93 -32.61
N THR A 166 41.70 40.85 -32.65
CA THR A 166 42.61 41.97 -32.48
C THR A 166 42.60 42.82 -33.75
N ALA A 167 42.07 44.04 -33.69
CA ALA A 167 42.26 45.06 -34.72
C ALA A 167 43.50 45.90 -34.37
N GLY A 168 44.55 45.74 -35.18
CA GLY A 168 45.75 46.58 -35.12
C GLY A 168 45.47 47.98 -35.67
N ARG A 169 45.87 48.99 -34.89
CA ARG A 169 45.93 50.41 -35.26
C ARG A 169 47.10 50.70 -36.22
N ARG A 170 46.88 51.59 -37.19
CA ARG A 170 47.81 52.63 -37.71
C ARG A 170 46.91 53.76 -38.30
N SER A 171 46.88 54.97 -37.74
CA SER A 171 47.74 56.15 -38.02
C SER A 171 47.68 56.56 -39.50
N SER A 172 47.33 57.77 -39.98
CA SER A 172 47.41 59.14 -39.43
C SER A 172 47.03 60.18 -40.51
N ARG A 173 46.64 61.42 -40.11
CA ARG A 173 46.70 62.74 -40.82
C ARG A 173 45.70 62.92 -41.99
N ARG A 174 45.13 64.10 -42.31
CA ARG A 174 45.22 65.52 -41.89
C ARG A 174 44.02 66.25 -42.55
N SER A 175 43.46 67.29 -41.90
CA SER A 175 42.55 68.29 -42.49
C SER A 175 43.33 69.29 -43.38
N PRO A 176 42.73 70.30 -44.07
CA PRO A 176 41.53 71.09 -43.71
C PRO A 176 40.22 70.60 -44.32
#